data_AF-A0AAU2I114-F1
#
_entry.id   AF-A0AAU2I114-F1
#
_cell.length_a   1.000
_cell.length_b   1.000
_cell.length_c   1.000
_cell.angle_alpha   90.00
_cell.angle_beta   90.00
_cell.angle_gamma   90.00
#
_symmetry.space_group_name_H-M   'P 1'
#
loop_
_entity.id
_entity.type
_entity.pdbx_description
1 polymer ?
#
loop_
_entity_poly.entity_id
_entity_poly.type
_entity_poly.pdbx_seq_one_letter_code
_entity_poly.pdbx_strand_id
1 'polypeptide(L)'
;MNNAAPAPARTRGRPRGNPPTREFIVSAARALFLERGYRGTTVRAVAGAAGVDPALIAYHFGSKKGLFAAVMQFQCANALAVEDVLGGDPGRCLAAVDSFLADRTEENRAAARAAFLAIPTSQRRYALGDMDRKDGPLQVLVAGPGSRTQIWPDEPVTQEVYDEAVAYFEDRARRIVERPSRVPADGPVTSHAPAVKLYHSYPRERVAAPGTQGLRNDYPAPIVVGEVVYPSVAHAYWALSVAEREVRDTILKADTAYAGRTLAAEAPRREGWEHARTAVMTSLLRAKYDQHPDLAEILLETDDATVIYDDADSAFWGDNAGRGRNWTGRLLELVRSELHARRAGIDLVQQAAGA
;
A
#
# COMPACT_ATOMS: atom_id res chain seq x y z
N MET A 1 -54.01 -24.81 36.58
CA MET A 1 -52.75 -25.02 37.34
C MET A 1 -52.13 -26.29 36.78
N ASN A 2 -51.01 -26.36 36.06
CA ASN A 2 -49.88 -25.46 35.87
C ASN A 2 -49.35 -25.57 34.43
N ASN A 3 -49.08 -24.41 33.82
CA ASN A 3 -48.14 -24.24 32.71
C ASN A 3 -46.72 -24.47 33.23
N ALA A 4 -45.91 -25.25 32.52
CA ALA A 4 -44.46 -25.23 32.66
C ALA A 4 -43.85 -24.98 31.27
N ALA A 5 -43.35 -23.76 31.08
CA ALA A 5 -42.68 -23.32 29.86
C ALA A 5 -41.29 -23.98 29.72
N PRO A 6 -40.81 -24.24 28.49
CA PRO A 6 -39.45 -24.73 28.27
C PRO A 6 -38.41 -23.63 28.54
N ALA A 7 -37.33 -24.01 29.23
CA ALA A 7 -36.24 -23.13 29.65
C ALA A 7 -35.47 -22.52 28.46
N PRO A 8 -34.92 -21.29 28.60
CA PRO A 8 -34.21 -20.62 27.51
C PRO A 8 -32.87 -21.29 27.19
N ALA A 9 -32.66 -21.59 25.91
CA ALA A 9 -31.39 -22.08 25.40
C ALA A 9 -30.28 -21.03 25.63
N ARG A 10 -29.20 -21.44 26.30
CA ARG A 10 -28.01 -20.60 26.52
C ARG A 10 -27.37 -20.29 25.17
N THR A 11 -27.57 -19.08 24.67
CA THR A 11 -26.85 -18.52 23.52
C THR A 11 -25.35 -18.47 23.83
N ARG A 12 -24.56 -19.28 23.13
CA ARG A 12 -23.10 -19.12 23.08
C ARG A 12 -22.79 -17.78 22.42
N GLY A 13 -22.43 -16.79 23.23
CA GLY A 13 -21.94 -15.50 22.74
C GLY A 13 -20.72 -15.70 21.84
N ARG A 14 -20.74 -15.10 20.65
CA ARG A 14 -19.57 -14.96 19.77
C ARG A 14 -18.70 -13.83 20.36
N PRO A 15 -17.46 -14.08 20.81
CA PRO A 15 -16.63 -13.03 21.40
C PRO A 15 -16.34 -11.91 20.41
N ARG A 16 -16.53 -10.67 20.86
CA ARG A 16 -16.09 -9.44 20.20
C ARG A 16 -14.55 -9.38 20.19
N GLY A 17 -13.99 -8.93 19.08
CA GLY A 17 -12.72 -8.21 18.98
C GLY A 17 -11.48 -8.83 19.65
N ASN A 18 -10.72 -9.62 18.89
CA ASN A 18 -9.27 -9.68 19.09
C ASN A 18 -8.63 -9.07 17.82
N PRO A 19 -7.66 -8.14 17.94
CA PRO A 19 -6.82 -7.76 16.80
C PRO A 19 -6.26 -9.01 16.12
N PRO A 20 -6.04 -9.00 14.80
CA PRO A 20 -5.79 -10.23 14.06
C PRO A 20 -4.59 -10.96 14.69
N THR A 21 -4.83 -12.17 15.19
CA THR A 21 -3.89 -13.04 15.94
C THR A 21 -2.47 -13.05 15.35
N ARG A 22 -2.38 -12.88 14.02
CA ARG A 22 -1.15 -12.72 13.26
C ARG A 22 -0.26 -11.53 13.71
N GLU A 23 -0.83 -10.35 13.95
CA GLU A 23 -0.09 -9.14 14.32
C GLU A 23 0.52 -9.26 15.72
N PHE A 24 -0.22 -9.84 16.67
CA PHE A 24 0.30 -10.13 18.01
C PHE A 24 1.44 -11.14 17.98
N ILE A 25 1.30 -12.20 17.19
CA ILE A 25 2.36 -13.18 16.99
C ILE A 25 3.61 -12.51 16.40
N VAL A 26 3.45 -11.63 15.40
CA VAL A 26 4.57 -10.88 14.80
C VAL A 26 5.22 -9.93 15.80
N SER A 27 4.44 -9.20 16.60
CA SER A 27 4.97 -8.27 17.61
C SER A 27 5.74 -9.00 18.72
N ALA A 28 5.20 -10.11 19.23
CA ALA A 28 5.87 -10.93 20.24
C ALA A 28 7.13 -11.62 19.69
N ALA A 29 7.06 -12.13 18.45
CA ALA A 29 8.20 -12.71 17.76
C ALA A 29 9.31 -11.67 17.56
N ARG A 30 8.96 -10.43 17.20
CA ARG A 30 9.90 -9.32 17.04
C ARG A 30 10.67 -9.04 18.32
N ALA A 31 9.97 -8.86 19.44
CA ALA A 31 10.61 -8.59 20.73
C ALA A 31 11.60 -9.71 21.12
N LEU A 32 11.18 -10.97 20.98
CA LEU A 32 12.02 -12.11 21.32
C LEU A 32 13.21 -12.31 20.37
N PHE A 33 13.03 -12.08 19.06
CA PHE A 33 14.14 -12.15 18.11
C PHE A 33 15.19 -11.06 18.36
N LEU A 34 14.80 -9.87 18.79
CA LEU A 34 15.72 -8.79 19.16
C LEU A 34 16.47 -9.09 20.46
N GLU A 35 15.77 -9.63 21.47
CA GLU A 35 16.36 -9.92 22.79
C GLU A 35 17.29 -11.14 22.77
N ARG A 36 16.92 -12.20 22.04
CA ARG A 36 17.55 -13.54 22.16
C ARG A 36 18.19 -14.04 20.87
N GLY A 37 18.09 -13.26 19.79
CA GLY A 37 18.53 -13.64 18.46
C GLY A 37 17.69 -14.77 17.83
N TYR A 38 17.92 -15.03 16.54
CA TYR A 38 17.18 -16.05 15.81
C TYR A 38 17.36 -17.45 16.39
N ARG A 39 18.57 -17.85 16.80
CA ARG A 39 18.82 -19.20 17.34
C ARG A 39 18.18 -19.41 18.71
N GLY A 40 18.19 -18.41 19.59
CA GLY A 40 17.65 -18.49 20.96
C GLY A 40 16.13 -18.47 21.08
N THR A 41 15.41 -18.00 20.06
CA THR A 41 13.94 -17.87 20.11
C THR A 41 13.22 -19.11 19.59
N THR A 42 12.45 -19.82 20.40
CA THR A 42 11.65 -20.98 19.95
C THR A 42 10.22 -20.58 19.59
N VAL A 43 9.57 -21.34 18.71
CA VAL A 43 8.15 -21.12 18.34
C VAL A 43 7.23 -21.17 19.57
N ARG A 44 7.55 -22.04 20.54
CA ARG A 44 6.81 -22.12 21.81
C ARG A 44 7.00 -20.89 22.69
N ALA A 45 8.21 -20.33 22.74
CA ALA A 45 8.46 -19.08 23.47
C ALA A 45 7.66 -17.91 22.88
N VAL A 46 7.59 -17.84 21.55
CA VAL A 46 6.76 -16.84 20.85
C VAL A 46 5.28 -17.05 21.13
N ALA A 47 4.79 -18.29 21.08
CA ALA A 47 3.40 -18.61 21.38
C ALA A 47 3.00 -18.22 22.81
N GLY A 48 3.89 -18.51 23.77
CA GLY A 48 3.72 -18.09 25.17
C GLY A 48 3.69 -16.57 25.33
N ALA A 49 4.60 -15.84 24.68
CA ALA A 49 4.63 -14.39 24.72
C ALA A 49 3.44 -13.72 24.01
N ALA A 50 2.90 -14.34 22.96
CA ALA A 50 1.72 -13.86 22.24
C ALA A 50 0.39 -14.31 22.86
N GLY A 51 0.40 -15.20 23.86
CA GLY A 51 -0.81 -15.75 24.48
C GLY A 51 -1.65 -16.61 23.53
N VAL A 52 -1.02 -17.31 22.59
CA VAL A 52 -1.71 -18.12 21.56
C VAL A 52 -1.28 -19.58 21.58
N ASP A 53 -2.08 -20.45 20.99
CA ASP A 53 -1.70 -21.84 20.74
C ASP A 53 -0.52 -21.91 19.74
N PRO A 54 0.56 -22.68 20.02
CA PRO A 54 1.66 -22.87 19.07
C PRO A 54 1.23 -23.34 17.67
N ALA A 55 0.12 -24.08 17.56
CA ALA A 55 -0.46 -24.52 16.29
C ALA A 55 -0.92 -23.35 15.41
N LEU A 56 -1.35 -22.23 16.00
CA LEU A 56 -1.69 -21.00 15.26
C LEU A 56 -0.45 -20.38 14.59
N ILE A 57 0.73 -20.51 15.19
CA ILE A 57 1.98 -20.03 14.57
C ILE A 57 2.34 -20.90 13.38
N ALA A 58 2.22 -22.22 13.51
CA ALA A 58 2.43 -23.14 12.39
C ALA A 58 1.40 -22.90 11.27
N TYR A 59 0.14 -22.64 11.61
CA TYR A 59 -0.92 -22.34 10.65
C TYR A 59 -0.68 -21.03 9.88
N HIS A 60 -0.30 -19.95 10.56
CA HIS A 60 -0.12 -18.64 9.94
C HIS A 60 1.22 -18.44 9.25
N PHE A 61 2.28 -19.13 9.70
CA PHE A 61 3.65 -18.84 9.27
C PHE A 61 4.41 -20.09 8.78
N GLY A 62 3.85 -21.29 8.92
CA GLY A 62 4.42 -22.56 8.51
C GLY A 62 5.59 -23.04 9.38
N SER A 63 6.59 -22.18 9.59
CA SER A 63 7.83 -22.49 10.30
C SER A 63 8.40 -21.28 11.03
N LYS A 64 9.38 -21.53 11.92
CA LYS A 64 10.18 -20.46 12.56
C LYS A 64 10.85 -19.53 11.53
N LYS A 65 11.28 -20.10 10.38
CA LYS A 65 11.82 -19.31 9.25
C LYS A 65 10.74 -18.41 8.64
N GLY A 66 9.54 -18.94 8.40
CA GLY A 66 8.41 -18.16 7.87
C GLY A 66 7.92 -17.07 8.83
N LEU A 67 7.95 -17.34 10.13
CA LEU A 67 7.65 -16.33 11.16
C LEU A 67 8.71 -15.22 11.17
N PHE A 68 10.00 -15.58 11.09
CA PHE A 68 11.08 -14.61 11.00
C PHE A 68 10.98 -13.75 9.73
N ALA A 69 10.68 -14.36 8.59
CA ALA A 69 10.43 -13.63 7.34
C ALA A 69 9.25 -12.66 7.45
N ALA A 70 8.17 -13.02 8.16
CA ALA A 70 7.04 -12.13 8.40
C ALA A 70 7.39 -10.96 9.33
N VAL A 71 8.23 -11.18 10.35
CA VAL A 71 8.77 -10.11 11.21
C VAL A 71 9.68 -9.17 10.41
N MET A 72 10.52 -9.71 9.52
CA MET A 72 11.38 -8.91 8.64
C MET A 72 10.58 -8.17 7.57
N GLN A 73 9.51 -8.74 7.00
CA GLN A 73 8.60 -8.03 6.08
C GLN A 73 7.88 -6.86 6.77
N PHE A 74 7.56 -6.98 8.06
CA PHE A 74 7.05 -5.86 8.85
C PHE A 74 8.11 -4.76 9.02
N GLN A 75 9.40 -5.11 8.97
CA GLN A 75 10.48 -4.13 8.82
C GLN A 75 10.60 -3.65 7.37
N CYS A 76 10.42 -4.47 6.32
CA CYS A 76 10.48 -4.02 4.93
C CYS A 76 9.37 -3.01 4.57
N ALA A 77 8.20 -3.08 5.22
CA ALA A 77 7.18 -2.04 5.11
C ALA A 77 7.62 -0.68 5.72
N ASN A 78 8.76 -0.64 6.41
CA ASN A 78 9.35 0.57 6.98
C ASN A 78 10.88 0.75 6.77
N ALA A 79 11.60 -0.19 6.15
CA ALA A 79 12.98 -0.11 5.64
C ALA A 79 13.48 -1.50 5.18
N LEU A 80 13.76 -1.61 3.88
CA LEU A 80 14.72 -2.52 3.22
C LEU A 80 14.38 -4.01 3.12
N ALA A 81 14.38 -4.50 1.87
CA ALA A 81 14.01 -5.84 1.44
C ALA A 81 15.06 -6.91 1.78
N VAL A 82 14.56 -8.13 2.00
CA VAL A 82 15.28 -9.37 2.25
C VAL A 82 15.85 -9.90 0.92
N GLU A 83 17.14 -9.67 0.66
CA GLU A 83 17.92 -10.31 -0.44
C GLU A 83 19.29 -10.87 0.03
N ASP A 84 19.45 -11.15 1.32
CA ASP A 84 20.71 -11.63 1.92
C ASP A 84 20.92 -13.16 1.77
N VAL A 85 21.10 -13.66 0.53
CA VAL A 85 21.56 -15.06 0.35
C VAL A 85 22.77 -15.24 -0.57
N LEU A 86 23.13 -14.36 -1.52
CA LEU A 86 24.35 -14.58 -2.31
C LEU A 86 24.99 -13.27 -2.84
N GLY A 87 26.04 -12.76 -2.19
CA GLY A 87 26.95 -11.71 -2.72
C GLY A 87 26.90 -10.38 -1.95
N GLY A 88 28.03 -9.64 -1.92
CA GLY A 88 28.25 -8.47 -1.06
C GLY A 88 27.12 -7.45 -1.09
N ASP A 89 26.55 -7.19 0.09
CA ASP A 89 25.43 -6.28 0.30
C ASP A 89 25.90 -4.80 0.33
N PRO A 90 25.37 -3.94 -0.56
CA PRO A 90 25.42 -2.49 -0.42
C PRO A 90 25.22 -1.92 0.98
N GLY A 91 24.30 -2.50 1.76
CA GLY A 91 24.02 -2.09 3.13
C GLY A 91 25.21 -2.28 4.06
N ARG A 92 25.96 -3.38 3.91
CA ARG A 92 27.21 -3.62 4.66
C ARG A 92 28.31 -2.64 4.27
N CYS A 93 28.41 -2.29 2.98
CA CYS A 93 29.35 -1.27 2.52
C CYS A 93 29.02 0.09 3.14
N LEU A 94 27.74 0.48 3.14
CA LEU A 94 27.30 1.73 3.76
C LEU A 94 27.60 1.75 5.28
N ALA A 95 27.28 0.68 6.00
CA ALA A 95 27.56 0.59 7.44
C ALA A 95 29.07 0.70 7.76
N ALA A 96 29.93 0.13 6.90
CA ALA A 96 31.37 0.26 7.03
C ALA A 96 31.85 1.68 6.72
N VAL A 97 31.22 2.38 5.76
CA VAL A 97 31.45 3.81 5.51
C VAL A 97 31.04 4.65 6.71
N ASP A 98 29.87 4.41 7.29
CA ASP A 98 29.42 5.13 8.50
C ASP A 98 30.39 4.91 9.68
N SER A 99 30.89 3.68 9.85
CA SER A 99 31.89 3.36 10.88
C SER A 99 33.21 4.10 10.64
N PHE A 100 33.66 4.20 9.39
CA PHE A 100 34.83 5.00 9.02
C PHE A 100 34.63 6.50 9.27
N LEU A 101 33.44 7.04 9.00
CA LEU A 101 33.16 8.47 9.23
C LEU A 101 33.11 8.79 10.72
N ALA A 102 32.63 7.85 11.55
CA ALA A 102 32.64 7.98 13.00
C ALA A 102 34.06 7.91 13.59
N ASP A 103 34.92 7.06 13.02
CA ASP A 103 36.32 6.90 13.44
C ASP A 103 37.23 6.68 12.23
N ARG A 104 37.97 7.73 11.85
CA ARG A 104 38.70 7.84 10.56
C ARG A 104 40.04 7.12 10.56
N THR A 105 40.06 5.86 10.99
CA THR A 105 41.25 5.01 10.96
C THR A 105 41.42 4.35 9.59
N GLU A 106 42.67 4.00 9.23
CA GLU A 106 42.93 3.19 8.03
C GLU A 106 42.27 1.82 8.11
N GLU A 107 42.15 1.25 9.32
CA GLU A 107 41.48 -0.03 9.55
C GLU A 107 40.00 0.05 9.16
N ASN A 108 39.28 1.07 9.62
CA ASN A 108 37.87 1.26 9.26
C ASN A 108 37.70 1.57 7.76
N ARG A 109 38.62 2.33 7.17
CA ARG A 109 38.62 2.58 5.71
C ARG A 109 38.86 1.31 4.91
N ALA A 110 39.80 0.47 5.32
CA ALA A 110 40.09 -0.81 4.71
C ALA A 110 38.90 -1.76 4.82
N ALA A 111 38.15 -1.72 5.95
CA ALA A 111 36.90 -2.46 6.10
C ALA A 111 35.82 -1.98 5.11
N ALA A 112 35.66 -0.67 4.93
CA ALA A 112 34.75 -0.10 3.93
C ALA A 112 35.16 -0.50 2.50
N ARG A 113 36.45 -0.50 2.20
CA ARG A 113 37.00 -0.98 0.91
C ARG A 113 36.75 -2.46 0.69
N ALA A 114 36.96 -3.30 1.71
CA ALA A 114 36.70 -4.73 1.62
C ALA A 114 35.20 -5.00 1.36
N ALA A 115 34.32 -4.28 2.04
CA ALA A 115 32.87 -4.37 1.82
C ALA A 115 32.48 -3.91 0.40
N PHE A 116 33.06 -2.82 -0.12
CA PHE A 116 32.85 -2.39 -1.50
C PHE A 116 33.32 -3.42 -2.53
N LEU A 117 34.50 -4.01 -2.33
CA LEU A 117 35.04 -5.02 -3.24
C LEU A 117 34.28 -6.34 -3.19
N ALA A 118 33.58 -6.63 -2.09
CA ALA A 118 32.68 -7.78 -1.99
C ALA A 118 31.41 -7.64 -2.86
N ILE A 119 31.03 -6.41 -3.23
CA ILE A 119 29.92 -6.16 -4.16
C ILE A 119 30.34 -6.66 -5.57
N PRO A 120 29.48 -7.38 -6.30
CA PRO A 120 29.76 -7.80 -7.68
C PRO A 120 30.14 -6.61 -8.57
N THR A 121 31.16 -6.77 -9.42
CA THR A 121 31.67 -5.69 -10.29
C THR A 121 30.57 -5.02 -11.14
N SER A 122 29.58 -5.78 -11.59
CA SER A 122 28.43 -5.27 -12.35
C SER A 122 27.51 -4.32 -11.55
N GLN A 123 27.56 -4.38 -10.22
CA GLN A 123 26.70 -3.61 -9.32
C GLN A 123 27.43 -2.42 -8.67
N ARG A 124 28.77 -2.41 -8.66
CA ARG A 124 29.58 -1.37 -7.97
C ARG A 124 29.35 0.07 -8.47
N ARG A 125 28.88 0.23 -9.71
CA ARG A 125 28.61 1.55 -10.31
C ARG A 125 27.42 2.28 -9.66
N TYR A 126 26.54 1.54 -9.01
CA TYR A 126 25.39 2.06 -8.25
C TYR A 126 25.23 1.29 -6.93
N ALA A 127 26.36 0.90 -6.34
CA ALA A 127 26.43 0.21 -5.06
C ALA A 127 25.52 0.84 -4.00
N LEU A 128 25.54 2.17 -3.81
CA LEU A 128 24.73 2.87 -2.80
C LEU A 128 23.53 3.62 -3.40
N GLY A 129 23.22 3.33 -4.67
CA GLY A 129 22.10 3.90 -5.39
C GLY A 129 22.25 5.38 -5.75
N ASP A 130 23.45 5.97 -5.67
CA ASP A 130 23.68 7.33 -6.15
C ASP A 130 23.71 7.33 -7.69
N MET A 131 22.59 7.66 -8.30
CA MET A 131 22.47 7.75 -9.76
C MET A 131 23.21 8.95 -10.35
N ASP A 132 23.28 10.07 -9.61
CA ASP A 132 23.84 11.33 -10.08
C ASP A 132 25.36 11.26 -10.17
N ARG A 133 25.99 10.72 -9.12
CA ARG A 133 27.46 10.58 -9.05
C ARG A 133 27.96 9.17 -9.29
N LYS A 134 27.07 8.18 -9.55
CA LYS A 134 27.43 6.79 -9.88
C LYS A 134 28.37 6.17 -8.83
N ASP A 135 28.10 6.51 -7.57
CA ASP A 135 28.95 6.20 -6.40
C ASP A 135 30.45 6.55 -6.57
N GLY A 136 30.76 7.54 -7.41
CA GLY A 136 32.11 8.10 -7.53
C GLY A 136 32.73 8.49 -6.18
N PRO A 137 32.01 9.22 -5.30
CA PRO A 137 32.49 9.53 -3.96
C PRO A 137 32.82 8.29 -3.12
N LEU A 138 32.05 7.20 -3.24
CA LEU A 138 32.36 5.95 -2.53
C LEU A 138 33.70 5.37 -2.99
N GLN A 139 33.92 5.34 -4.30
CA GLN A 139 35.15 4.78 -4.87
C GLN A 139 36.38 5.58 -4.46
N VAL A 140 36.26 6.91 -4.42
CA VAL A 140 37.30 7.81 -3.90
C VAL A 140 37.57 7.55 -2.42
N LEU A 141 36.51 7.48 -1.60
CA LEU A 141 36.60 7.29 -0.16
C LEU A 141 37.31 5.98 0.19
N VAL A 142 36.94 4.87 -0.47
CA VAL A 142 37.53 3.56 -0.19
C VAL A 142 38.91 3.37 -0.83
N ALA A 143 39.24 4.13 -1.88
CA ALA A 143 40.57 4.10 -2.49
C ALA A 143 41.59 4.90 -1.66
N GLY A 144 41.20 6.08 -1.17
CA GLY A 144 42.06 6.97 -0.40
C GLY A 144 43.05 7.79 -1.25
N PRO A 145 43.71 8.80 -0.66
CA PRO A 145 44.70 9.63 -1.36
C PRO A 145 45.87 8.80 -1.91
N GLY A 146 46.33 9.13 -3.12
CA GLY A 146 47.42 8.45 -3.80
C GLY A 146 47.02 7.15 -4.51
N SER A 147 45.82 6.61 -4.26
CA SER A 147 45.29 5.43 -4.93
C SER A 147 44.55 5.79 -6.22
N ARG A 148 44.43 4.84 -7.15
CA ARG A 148 43.61 4.96 -8.36
C ARG A 148 42.24 4.34 -8.15
N THR A 149 41.21 4.91 -8.78
CA THR A 149 39.83 4.39 -8.71
C THR A 149 39.48 3.65 -10.00
N GLN A 150 38.34 2.94 -10.03
CA GLN A 150 37.89 2.29 -11.26
C GLN A 150 37.29 3.29 -12.27
N ILE A 151 36.82 4.45 -11.79
CA ILE A 151 36.25 5.51 -12.63
C ILE A 151 37.34 6.45 -13.17
N TRP A 152 38.42 6.65 -12.41
CA TRP A 152 39.60 7.43 -12.80
C TRP A 152 40.88 6.58 -12.66
N PRO A 153 41.23 5.78 -13.68
CA PRO A 153 42.39 4.90 -13.64
C PRO A 153 43.71 5.64 -13.90
N ASP A 154 43.67 6.78 -14.56
CA ASP A 154 44.88 7.47 -15.05
C ASP A 154 45.51 8.36 -13.98
N GLU A 155 44.69 9.04 -13.19
CA GLU A 155 45.10 9.99 -12.15
C GLU A 155 44.87 9.41 -10.74
N PRO A 156 45.83 9.53 -9.81
CA PRO A 156 45.61 9.17 -8.42
C PRO A 156 44.65 10.16 -7.75
N VAL A 157 43.88 9.67 -6.78
CA VAL A 157 43.03 10.50 -5.92
C VAL A 157 43.89 11.51 -5.17
N THR A 158 43.62 12.80 -5.36
CA THR A 158 44.26 13.88 -4.61
C THR A 158 43.64 14.00 -3.21
N GLN A 159 44.33 14.66 -2.28
CA GLN A 159 43.77 14.92 -0.95
C GLN A 159 42.48 15.75 -1.04
N GLU A 160 42.43 16.73 -1.94
CA GLU A 160 41.25 17.57 -2.18
C GLU A 160 40.03 16.75 -2.62
N VAL A 161 40.19 15.88 -3.64
CA VAL A 161 39.12 15.00 -4.13
C VAL A 161 38.67 14.02 -3.04
N TYR A 162 39.61 13.55 -2.21
CA TYR A 162 39.28 12.71 -1.06
C TYR A 162 38.46 13.44 0.00
N ASP A 163 38.84 14.66 0.35
CA ASP A 163 38.12 15.48 1.33
C ASP A 163 36.70 15.83 0.84
N GLU A 164 36.52 16.07 -0.46
CA GLU A 164 35.19 16.23 -1.08
C GLU A 164 34.34 14.96 -0.94
N ALA A 165 34.93 13.78 -1.12
CA ALA A 165 34.22 12.51 -0.95
C ALA A 165 33.80 12.30 0.51
N VAL A 166 34.66 12.64 1.47
CA VAL A 166 34.31 12.63 2.90
C VAL A 166 33.15 13.59 3.18
N ALA A 167 33.25 14.84 2.73
CA ALA A 167 32.23 15.86 2.93
C ALA A 167 30.88 15.47 2.29
N TYR A 168 30.90 14.78 1.15
CA TYR A 168 29.70 14.23 0.52
C TYR A 168 28.97 13.25 1.46
N PHE A 169 29.69 12.32 2.10
CA PHE A 169 29.04 11.36 3.01
C PHE A 169 28.62 11.98 4.34
N GLU A 170 29.34 12.99 4.83
CA GLU A 170 28.91 13.76 6.01
C GLU A 170 27.63 14.55 5.77
N ASP A 171 27.52 15.22 4.61
CA ASP A 171 26.28 15.89 4.20
C ASP A 171 25.14 14.88 4.03
N ARG A 172 25.42 13.72 3.42
CA ARG A 172 24.44 12.63 3.32
C ARG A 172 23.96 12.17 4.70
N ALA A 173 24.86 11.93 5.65
CA ALA A 173 24.51 11.53 7.02
C ALA A 173 23.66 12.60 7.72
N ARG A 174 24.04 13.88 7.60
CA ARG A 174 23.26 15.02 8.12
C ARG A 174 21.84 15.05 7.53
N ARG A 175 21.71 14.94 6.20
CA ARG A 175 20.40 14.93 5.52
C ARG A 175 19.50 13.77 5.98
N ILE A 176 20.08 12.62 6.29
CA ILE A 176 19.34 11.46 6.82
C ILE A 176 18.80 11.77 8.22
N VAL A 177 19.61 12.37 9.09
CA VAL A 177 19.19 12.79 10.44
C VAL A 177 18.08 13.84 10.38
N GLU A 178 18.15 14.78 9.44
CA GLU A 178 17.13 15.81 9.24
C GLU A 178 15.84 15.30 8.60
N ARG A 179 15.87 14.15 7.91
CA ARG A 179 14.76 13.63 7.09
C ARG A 179 13.40 13.55 7.82
N PRO A 180 13.30 13.11 9.10
CA PRO A 180 12.02 13.04 9.81
C PRO A 180 11.36 14.40 10.03
N SER A 181 12.12 15.50 9.96
CA SER A 181 11.61 16.87 10.15
C SER A 181 11.20 17.55 8.83
N ARG A 182 11.48 16.92 7.69
CA ARG A 182 11.12 17.48 6.38
C ARG A 182 9.66 17.17 6.06
N VAL A 183 8.84 18.22 6.00
CA VAL A 183 7.53 18.15 5.35
C VAL A 183 7.77 18.18 3.84
N PRO A 184 7.27 17.21 3.05
CA PRO A 184 7.32 17.29 1.59
C PRO A 184 6.69 18.60 1.11
N ALA A 185 7.19 19.16 0.01
CA ALA A 185 6.70 20.45 -0.51
C ALA A 185 5.20 20.41 -0.89
N ASP A 186 4.72 19.23 -1.25
CA ASP A 186 3.34 18.90 -1.61
C ASP A 186 2.62 18.08 -0.52
N GLY A 187 3.22 17.95 0.67
CA GLY A 187 2.61 17.29 1.81
C GLY A 187 1.48 18.13 2.41
N PRO A 188 0.47 17.51 3.05
CA PRO A 188 -0.62 18.26 3.67
C PRO A 188 -0.10 19.11 4.84
N VAL A 189 -0.67 20.31 5.00
CA VAL A 189 -0.32 21.25 6.10
C VAL A 189 -0.68 20.66 7.47
N THR A 190 -1.74 19.86 7.53
CA THR A 190 -2.15 19.07 8.70
C THR A 190 -1.98 17.58 8.42
N SER A 191 -1.51 16.84 9.42
CA SER A 191 -1.24 15.40 9.33
C SER A 191 -2.54 14.60 9.19
N HIS A 192 -3.05 14.47 7.96
CA HIS A 192 -4.09 13.56 7.45
C HIS A 192 -5.47 13.57 8.13
N ALA A 193 -6.54 13.77 7.37
CA ALA A 193 -7.90 13.53 7.83
C ALA A 193 -8.13 12.05 8.20
N PRO A 194 -8.96 11.76 9.23
CA PRO A 194 -9.27 10.39 9.63
C PRO A 194 -9.99 9.63 8.51
N ALA A 195 -9.69 8.34 8.36
CA ALA A 195 -10.28 7.52 7.30
C ALA A 195 -11.81 7.51 7.35
N VAL A 196 -12.43 7.69 6.19
CA VAL A 196 -13.89 7.62 6.00
C VAL A 196 -14.26 6.21 5.58
N LYS A 197 -15.01 5.50 6.43
CA LYS A 197 -15.45 4.13 6.13
C LYS A 197 -16.85 4.10 5.53
N LEU A 198 -16.96 3.53 4.34
CA LEU A 198 -18.21 3.33 3.62
C LEU A 198 -18.76 1.94 3.93
N TYR A 199 -19.52 1.85 5.02
CA TYR A 199 -20.17 0.60 5.44
C TYR A 199 -21.15 0.09 4.40
N HIS A 200 -21.32 -1.23 4.38
CA HIS A 200 -22.31 -1.87 3.53
C HIS A 200 -23.74 -1.45 3.93
N SER A 201 -24.54 -1.01 2.96
CA SER A 201 -25.92 -0.54 3.18
C SER A 201 -26.79 -0.80 1.95
N TYR A 202 -28.09 -1.04 2.15
CA TYR A 202 -29.05 -1.37 1.08
C TYR A 202 -30.19 -0.35 0.93
N PRO A 203 -29.91 0.94 0.65
CA PRO A 203 -30.97 1.89 0.35
C PRO A 203 -31.64 1.50 -0.98
N ARG A 204 -32.94 1.24 -0.95
CA ARG A 204 -33.73 0.97 -2.17
C ARG A 204 -34.05 2.25 -2.94
N GLU A 205 -34.13 3.36 -2.24
CA GLU A 205 -34.51 4.66 -2.78
C GLU A 205 -33.54 5.74 -2.32
N ARG A 206 -33.51 6.85 -3.06
CA ARG A 206 -32.69 8.01 -2.73
C ARG A 206 -33.24 8.68 -1.47
N VAL A 207 -32.34 9.13 -0.60
CA VAL A 207 -32.67 9.88 0.61
C VAL A 207 -32.11 11.29 0.51
N ALA A 208 -32.78 12.28 1.08
CA ALA A 208 -32.45 13.70 0.90
C ALA A 208 -31.05 14.09 1.43
N ALA A 209 -30.60 13.46 2.52
CA ALA A 209 -29.28 13.71 3.12
C ALA A 209 -28.58 12.37 3.37
N PRO A 210 -27.99 11.74 2.34
CA PRO A 210 -27.45 10.39 2.47
C PRO A 210 -26.14 10.32 3.26
N GLY A 211 -25.49 11.47 3.49
CA GLY A 211 -24.13 11.50 4.02
C GLY A 211 -23.21 10.60 3.21
N THR A 212 -22.23 9.99 3.88
CA THR A 212 -21.23 9.13 3.21
C THR A 212 -21.82 7.88 2.55
N GLN A 213 -23.03 7.43 2.92
CA GLN A 213 -23.70 6.34 2.22
C GLN A 213 -23.98 6.68 0.75
N GLY A 214 -24.19 7.97 0.46
CA GLY A 214 -24.39 8.48 -0.89
C GLY A 214 -23.19 8.25 -1.81
N LEU A 215 -21.99 7.98 -1.25
CA LEU A 215 -20.77 7.76 -2.01
C LEU A 215 -20.65 6.34 -2.58
N ARG A 216 -21.44 5.39 -2.07
CA ARG A 216 -21.35 4.00 -2.54
C ARG A 216 -21.81 3.85 -3.99
N ASN A 217 -21.24 2.87 -4.70
CA ASN A 217 -21.59 2.62 -6.10
C ASN A 217 -22.98 1.97 -6.26
N ASP A 218 -23.47 1.31 -5.22
CA ASP A 218 -24.80 0.69 -5.15
C ASP A 218 -25.91 1.65 -4.70
N TYR A 219 -25.55 2.86 -4.22
CA TYR A 219 -26.52 3.89 -3.86
C TYR A 219 -27.42 4.27 -5.06
N PRO A 220 -28.75 4.38 -4.89
CA PRO A 220 -29.72 4.59 -5.97
C PRO A 220 -29.70 6.04 -6.48
N ALA A 221 -28.63 6.39 -7.18
CA ALA A 221 -28.47 7.64 -7.95
C ALA A 221 -28.46 7.28 -9.44
N PRO A 222 -29.57 7.53 -10.18
CA PRO A 222 -29.65 7.18 -11.58
C PRO A 222 -28.58 7.89 -12.42
N ILE A 223 -27.89 7.17 -13.29
CA ILE A 223 -26.85 7.72 -14.16
C ILE A 223 -27.15 7.43 -15.62
N VAL A 224 -26.87 8.41 -16.48
CA VAL A 224 -26.93 8.25 -17.93
C VAL A 224 -25.55 7.82 -18.44
N VAL A 225 -25.51 6.72 -19.19
CA VAL A 225 -24.31 6.19 -19.84
C VAL A 225 -24.64 5.88 -21.30
N GLY A 226 -24.09 6.67 -22.23
CA GLY A 226 -24.58 6.69 -23.61
C GLY A 226 -26.03 7.15 -23.64
N GLU A 227 -26.92 6.32 -24.18
CA GLU A 227 -28.37 6.59 -24.25
C GLU A 227 -29.18 5.87 -23.14
N VAL A 228 -28.51 5.15 -22.24
CA VAL A 228 -29.17 4.29 -21.25
C VAL A 228 -29.10 4.93 -19.85
N VAL A 229 -30.25 4.96 -19.17
CA VAL A 229 -30.35 5.40 -17.77
C VAL A 229 -30.29 4.20 -16.85
N TYR A 230 -29.22 4.06 -16.08
CA TYR A 230 -29.04 2.99 -15.09
C TYR A 230 -29.47 3.46 -13.69
N PRO A 231 -30.15 2.62 -12.89
CA PRO A 231 -30.59 3.01 -11.53
C PRO A 231 -29.45 3.36 -10.56
N SER A 232 -28.26 2.79 -10.76
CA SER A 232 -27.04 3.14 -10.03
C SER A 232 -25.79 2.75 -10.81
N VAL A 233 -24.63 3.20 -10.33
CA VAL A 233 -23.30 2.80 -10.87
C VAL A 233 -23.15 1.27 -10.88
N ALA A 234 -23.60 0.59 -9.83
CA ALA A 234 -23.52 -0.87 -9.75
C ALA A 234 -24.37 -1.57 -10.83
N HIS A 235 -25.57 -1.06 -11.16
CA HIS A 235 -26.36 -1.60 -12.26
C HIS A 235 -25.64 -1.43 -13.60
N ALA A 236 -25.12 -0.23 -13.87
CA ALA A 236 -24.34 0.03 -15.08
C ALA A 236 -23.10 -0.87 -15.19
N TYR A 237 -22.36 -1.01 -14.10
CA TYR A 237 -21.15 -1.84 -14.04
C TYR A 237 -21.46 -3.31 -14.36
N TRP A 238 -22.48 -3.89 -13.73
CA TRP A 238 -22.84 -5.29 -13.97
C TRP A 238 -23.44 -5.50 -15.36
N ALA A 239 -24.26 -4.57 -15.87
CA ALA A 239 -24.75 -4.65 -17.25
C ALA A 239 -23.60 -4.55 -18.28
N LEU A 240 -22.61 -3.69 -18.04
CA LEU A 240 -21.45 -3.57 -18.94
C LEU A 240 -20.50 -4.77 -18.85
N SER A 241 -20.57 -5.56 -17.77
CA SER A 241 -19.69 -6.71 -17.57
C SER A 241 -20.05 -7.96 -18.38
N VAL A 242 -21.29 -8.06 -18.86
CA VAL A 242 -21.81 -9.25 -19.53
C VAL A 242 -21.82 -9.09 -21.06
N ALA A 243 -21.58 -10.20 -21.77
CA ALA A 243 -21.53 -10.22 -23.23
C ALA A 243 -22.93 -10.10 -23.87
N GLU A 244 -23.92 -10.78 -23.30
CA GLU A 244 -25.25 -10.92 -23.89
C GLU A 244 -26.16 -9.71 -23.61
N ARG A 245 -26.80 -9.16 -24.64
CA ARG A 245 -27.64 -7.95 -24.55
C ARG A 245 -28.89 -8.16 -23.69
N GLU A 246 -29.53 -9.31 -23.79
CA GLU A 246 -30.75 -9.65 -23.04
C GLU A 246 -30.52 -9.65 -21.52
N VAL A 247 -29.36 -10.17 -21.09
CA VAL A 247 -28.96 -10.12 -19.68
C VAL A 247 -28.73 -8.68 -19.22
N ARG A 248 -28.14 -7.81 -20.06
CA ARG A 248 -27.98 -6.38 -19.72
C ARG A 248 -29.32 -5.70 -19.47
N ASP A 249 -30.30 -5.95 -20.33
CA ASP A 249 -31.64 -5.39 -20.22
C ASP A 249 -32.37 -5.91 -18.97
N THR A 250 -32.04 -7.13 -18.52
CA THR A 250 -32.58 -7.74 -17.29
C THR A 250 -31.92 -7.14 -16.04
N ILE A 251 -30.59 -6.99 -16.05
CA ILE A 251 -29.84 -6.32 -14.97
C ILE A 251 -30.31 -4.87 -14.81
N LEU A 252 -30.56 -4.17 -15.91
CA LEU A 252 -31.05 -2.80 -15.91
C LEU A 252 -32.38 -2.65 -15.14
N LYS A 253 -33.25 -3.66 -15.24
CA LYS A 253 -34.57 -3.70 -14.61
C LYS A 253 -34.58 -4.32 -13.21
N ALA A 254 -33.42 -4.75 -12.70
CA ALA A 254 -33.34 -5.38 -11.39
C ALA A 254 -33.70 -4.39 -10.27
N ASP A 255 -34.48 -4.85 -9.28
CA ASP A 255 -34.90 -4.00 -8.15
C ASP A 255 -33.74 -3.52 -7.28
N THR A 256 -32.60 -4.23 -7.31
CA THR A 256 -31.42 -3.90 -6.51
C THR A 256 -30.14 -4.20 -7.26
N ALA A 257 -29.08 -3.46 -6.91
CA ALA A 257 -27.74 -3.70 -7.42
C ALA A 257 -27.24 -5.14 -7.11
N TYR A 258 -27.66 -5.70 -5.97
CA TYR A 258 -27.36 -7.08 -5.59
C TYR A 258 -28.02 -8.09 -6.54
N ALA A 259 -29.31 -7.91 -6.86
CA ALA A 259 -29.99 -8.76 -7.84
C ALA A 259 -29.33 -8.65 -9.23
N GLY A 260 -28.96 -7.44 -9.66
CA GLY A 260 -28.19 -7.23 -10.89
C GLY A 260 -26.84 -7.94 -10.89
N ARG A 261 -26.11 -7.95 -9.76
CA ARG A 261 -24.86 -8.71 -9.60
C ARG A 261 -25.07 -10.21 -9.75
N THR A 262 -26.10 -10.76 -9.11
CA THR A 262 -26.41 -12.20 -9.14
C THR A 262 -26.72 -12.64 -10.57
N LEU A 263 -27.58 -11.91 -11.28
CA LEU A 263 -27.87 -12.15 -12.70
C LEU A 263 -26.59 -12.11 -13.55
N ALA A 264 -25.73 -11.12 -13.32
CA ALA A 264 -24.47 -11.02 -14.05
C ALA A 264 -23.50 -12.17 -13.75
N ALA A 265 -23.57 -12.78 -12.56
CA ALA A 265 -22.71 -13.90 -12.15
C ALA A 265 -23.02 -15.20 -12.91
N GLU A 266 -24.26 -15.37 -13.34
CA GLU A 266 -24.70 -16.54 -14.11
C GLU A 266 -24.44 -16.40 -15.62
N ALA A 267 -24.16 -15.19 -16.09
CA ALA A 267 -23.95 -14.90 -17.51
C ALA A 267 -22.47 -14.87 -17.93
N PRO A 268 -22.17 -15.19 -19.20
CA PRO A 268 -20.82 -15.04 -19.75
C PRO A 268 -20.30 -13.61 -19.64
N ARG A 269 -19.08 -13.47 -19.12
CA ARG A 269 -18.38 -12.17 -19.05
C ARG A 269 -17.91 -11.73 -20.43
N ARG A 270 -17.83 -10.41 -20.63
CA ARG A 270 -17.13 -9.85 -21.79
C ARG A 270 -15.66 -10.23 -21.75
N GLU A 271 -15.09 -10.49 -22.91
CA GLU A 271 -13.65 -10.70 -23.08
C GLU A 271 -12.85 -9.49 -22.56
N GLY A 272 -11.76 -9.73 -21.83
CA GLY A 272 -10.89 -8.70 -21.26
C GLY A 272 -11.49 -7.90 -20.09
N TRP A 273 -12.66 -8.29 -19.57
CA TRP A 273 -13.36 -7.54 -18.52
C TRP A 273 -12.52 -7.33 -17.26
N GLU A 274 -11.76 -8.34 -16.83
CA GLU A 274 -10.90 -8.28 -15.65
C GLU A 274 -9.82 -7.20 -15.73
N HIS A 275 -9.38 -6.86 -16.95
CA HIS A 275 -8.43 -5.78 -17.21
C HIS A 275 -9.13 -4.42 -17.34
N ALA A 276 -10.34 -4.38 -17.90
CA ALA A 276 -11.10 -3.14 -18.12
C ALA A 276 -11.88 -2.64 -16.89
N ARG A 277 -12.21 -3.52 -15.93
CA ARG A 277 -13.19 -3.25 -14.86
C ARG A 277 -12.95 -1.99 -14.02
N THR A 278 -11.70 -1.64 -13.73
CA THR A 278 -11.38 -0.43 -12.94
C THR A 278 -11.58 0.84 -13.77
N ALA A 279 -11.22 0.83 -15.05
CA ALA A 279 -11.49 1.94 -15.97
C ALA A 279 -13.00 2.16 -16.16
N VAL A 280 -13.77 1.08 -16.30
CA VAL A 280 -15.23 1.15 -16.39
C VAL A 280 -15.81 1.72 -15.09
N MET A 281 -15.45 1.17 -13.93
CA MET A 281 -15.93 1.68 -12.64
C MET A 281 -15.61 3.17 -12.45
N THR A 282 -14.38 3.60 -12.76
CA THR A 282 -13.97 5.01 -12.66
C THR A 282 -14.83 5.90 -13.54
N SER A 283 -15.06 5.50 -14.80
CA SER A 283 -15.88 6.25 -15.75
C SER A 283 -17.32 6.40 -15.27
N LEU A 284 -17.89 5.35 -14.67
CA LEU A 284 -19.24 5.38 -14.11
C LEU A 284 -19.32 6.24 -12.83
N LEU A 285 -18.29 6.21 -11.98
CA LEU A 285 -18.21 7.07 -10.81
C LEU A 285 -18.10 8.56 -11.22
N ARG A 286 -17.29 8.88 -12.24
CA ARG A 286 -17.24 10.23 -12.83
C ARG A 286 -18.62 10.67 -13.30
N ALA A 287 -19.30 9.84 -14.10
CA ALA A 287 -20.66 10.12 -14.56
C ALA A 287 -21.64 10.37 -13.40
N LYS A 288 -21.55 9.59 -12.32
CA LYS A 288 -22.35 9.80 -11.11
C LYS A 288 -22.11 11.18 -10.50
N TYR A 289 -20.87 11.55 -10.24
CA TYR A 289 -20.60 12.82 -9.54
C TYR A 289 -20.76 14.05 -10.46
N ASP A 290 -20.61 13.89 -11.77
CA ASP A 290 -20.94 14.94 -12.74
C ASP A 290 -22.46 15.18 -12.82
N GLN A 291 -23.26 14.13 -12.73
CA GLN A 291 -24.72 14.20 -12.85
C GLN A 291 -25.44 14.46 -11.51
N HIS A 292 -24.75 14.26 -10.37
CA HIS A 292 -25.27 14.47 -9.02
C HIS A 292 -24.34 15.38 -8.20
N PRO A 293 -24.40 16.71 -8.41
CA PRO A 293 -23.52 17.66 -7.71
C PRO A 293 -23.62 17.59 -6.19
N ASP A 294 -24.80 17.30 -5.65
CA ASP A 294 -24.99 17.12 -4.21
C ASP A 294 -24.18 15.95 -3.63
N LEU A 295 -24.03 14.85 -4.38
CA LEU A 295 -23.18 13.73 -3.99
C LEU A 295 -21.69 14.05 -4.20
N ALA A 296 -21.37 14.89 -5.19
CA ALA A 296 -20.01 15.36 -5.42
C ALA A 296 -19.52 16.25 -4.27
N GLU A 297 -20.39 17.10 -3.71
CA GLU A 297 -20.09 17.87 -2.50
C GLU A 297 -19.73 16.95 -1.33
N ILE A 298 -20.53 15.90 -1.07
CA ILE A 298 -20.25 14.93 0.00
C ILE A 298 -18.89 14.25 -0.22
N LEU A 299 -18.53 13.95 -1.48
CA LEU A 299 -17.22 13.34 -1.78
C LEU A 299 -16.08 14.33 -1.51
N LEU A 300 -16.25 15.60 -1.88
CA LEU A 300 -15.28 16.67 -1.68
C LEU A 300 -15.09 17.03 -0.20
N GLU A 301 -16.15 16.93 0.61
CA GLU A 301 -16.07 17.09 2.07
C GLU A 301 -15.21 16.03 2.77
N THR A 302 -14.89 14.92 2.10
CA THR A 302 -13.95 13.92 2.64
C THR A 302 -12.47 14.35 2.50
N ASP A 303 -12.19 15.47 1.81
CA ASP A 303 -10.88 16.12 1.71
C ASP A 303 -9.72 15.17 1.38
N ASP A 304 -8.68 15.06 2.21
CA ASP A 304 -7.55 14.15 2.00
C ASP A 304 -7.73 12.77 2.69
N ALA A 305 -8.90 12.51 3.29
CA ALA A 305 -9.13 11.27 4.02
C ALA A 305 -9.04 10.04 3.12
N THR A 306 -8.47 8.96 3.63
CA THR A 306 -8.56 7.65 2.98
C THR A 306 -10.01 7.15 3.01
N VAL A 307 -10.52 6.69 1.87
CA VAL A 307 -11.86 6.11 1.73
C VAL A 307 -11.77 4.59 1.82
N ILE A 308 -12.28 4.02 2.91
CA ILE A 308 -12.29 2.57 3.13
C ILE A 308 -13.64 2.01 2.69
N TYR A 309 -13.66 1.23 1.61
CA TYR A 309 -14.86 0.63 1.07
C TYR A 309 -15.15 -0.75 1.68
N ASP A 310 -16.34 -0.94 2.24
CA ASP A 310 -16.77 -2.23 2.77
C ASP A 310 -17.56 -3.02 1.72
N ASP A 311 -16.96 -4.14 1.29
CA ASP A 311 -17.54 -5.16 0.40
C ASP A 311 -17.00 -6.54 0.78
N ALA A 312 -17.65 -7.15 1.77
CA ALA A 312 -17.28 -8.46 2.30
C ALA A 312 -17.21 -9.56 1.23
N ASP A 313 -17.93 -9.38 0.12
CA ASP A 313 -18.02 -10.35 -0.97
C ASP A 313 -16.94 -10.16 -2.04
N SER A 314 -16.12 -9.10 -1.96
CA SER A 314 -15.05 -8.84 -2.92
C SER A 314 -13.79 -8.30 -2.27
N ALA A 315 -12.78 -9.16 -2.12
CA ALA A 315 -11.43 -8.74 -1.75
C ALA A 315 -10.75 -7.88 -2.83
N PHE A 316 -11.33 -7.76 -4.03
CA PHE A 316 -10.84 -6.83 -5.05
C PHE A 316 -11.41 -5.42 -4.84
N TRP A 317 -12.72 -5.29 -4.68
CA TRP A 317 -13.38 -3.98 -4.57
C TRP A 317 -13.34 -3.37 -3.17
N GLY A 318 -13.51 -4.21 -2.13
CA GLY A 318 -13.51 -3.79 -0.73
C GLY A 318 -12.17 -3.96 -0.01
N ASP A 319 -12.07 -3.38 1.18
CA ASP A 319 -10.92 -3.46 2.09
C ASP A 319 -10.89 -4.75 2.93
N ASN A 320 -12.05 -5.33 3.26
CA ASN A 320 -12.14 -6.61 3.99
C ASN A 320 -11.29 -6.68 5.27
N ALA A 321 -11.30 -5.61 6.05
CA ALA A 321 -10.48 -5.44 7.26
C ALA A 321 -8.97 -5.54 6.94
N GLY A 322 -8.53 -4.75 5.97
CA GLY A 322 -7.14 -4.62 5.51
C GLY A 322 -6.63 -5.79 4.65
N ARG A 323 -7.49 -6.74 4.27
CA ARG A 323 -7.10 -7.92 3.46
C ARG A 323 -7.44 -7.78 1.98
N GLY A 324 -8.33 -6.87 1.65
CA GLY A 324 -8.76 -6.56 0.29
C GLY A 324 -7.97 -5.41 -0.32
N ARG A 325 -8.14 -5.22 -1.63
CA ARG A 325 -7.41 -4.20 -2.40
C ARG A 325 -8.05 -2.82 -2.31
N ASN A 326 -9.29 -2.72 -1.81
CA ASN A 326 -10.03 -1.47 -1.64
C ASN A 326 -10.12 -0.64 -2.95
N TRP A 327 -10.26 -1.29 -4.12
CA TRP A 327 -10.27 -0.56 -5.39
C TRP A 327 -11.37 0.49 -5.45
N THR A 328 -12.58 0.24 -4.94
CA THR A 328 -13.65 1.23 -5.00
C THR A 328 -13.30 2.49 -4.19
N GLY A 329 -12.70 2.34 -3.01
CA GLY A 329 -12.22 3.46 -2.21
C GLY A 329 -11.16 4.28 -2.93
N ARG A 330 -10.15 3.62 -3.52
CA ARG A 330 -9.09 4.28 -4.30
C ARG A 330 -9.63 5.02 -5.52
N LEU A 331 -10.62 4.45 -6.21
CA LEU A 331 -11.25 5.11 -7.36
C LEU A 331 -12.10 6.31 -6.94
N LEU A 332 -12.75 6.27 -5.77
CA LEU A 332 -13.42 7.44 -5.20
C LEU A 332 -12.42 8.55 -4.85
N GLU A 333 -11.28 8.22 -4.27
CA GLU A 333 -10.19 9.18 -4.01
C GLU A 333 -9.65 9.81 -5.30
N LEU A 334 -9.48 9.02 -6.36
CA LEU A 334 -9.10 9.54 -7.69
C LEU A 334 -10.14 10.53 -8.22
N VAL A 335 -11.42 10.14 -8.23
CA VAL A 335 -12.50 11.02 -8.73
C VAL A 335 -12.65 12.28 -7.87
N ARG A 336 -12.46 12.17 -6.55
CA ARG A 336 -12.39 13.31 -5.64
C ARG A 336 -11.26 14.26 -6.01
N SER A 337 -10.06 13.73 -6.26
CA SER A 337 -8.92 14.53 -6.69
C SER A 337 -9.18 15.25 -8.02
N GLU A 338 -9.81 14.57 -8.98
CA GLU A 338 -10.23 15.18 -10.26
C GLU A 338 -11.27 16.29 -10.07
N LEU A 339 -12.19 16.15 -9.11
CA LEU A 339 -13.14 17.20 -8.74
C LEU A 339 -12.43 18.42 -8.10
N HIS A 340 -11.46 18.19 -7.21
CA HIS A 340 -10.63 19.28 -6.65
C HIS A 340 -9.82 19.99 -7.74
N ALA A 341 -9.22 19.25 -8.67
CA ALA A 341 -8.49 19.82 -9.80
C ALA A 341 -9.39 20.74 -10.63
N ARG A 342 -10.60 20.28 -10.98
CA ARG A 342 -11.59 21.10 -11.69
C ARG A 342 -11.97 22.36 -10.91
N ARG A 343 -12.20 22.26 -9.60
CA ARG A 343 -12.46 23.43 -8.74
C ARG A 343 -11.30 24.42 -8.68
N ALA A 344 -10.07 23.92 -8.74
CA ALA A 344 -8.86 24.73 -8.78
C ALA A 344 -8.59 25.33 -10.19
N GLY A 345 -9.45 25.07 -11.18
CA GLY A 345 -9.24 25.52 -12.56
C GLY A 345 -8.13 24.76 -13.29
N ILE A 346 -7.73 23.59 -12.79
CA ILE A 346 -6.75 22.72 -13.43
C ILE A 346 -7.51 21.80 -14.40
N ASP A 347 -7.52 22.19 -15.68
CA ASP A 347 -8.15 21.38 -16.73
C ASP A 347 -7.24 20.21 -17.13
N LEU A 348 -7.62 19.01 -16.69
CA LEU A 348 -6.91 17.76 -17.01
C LEU A 348 -7.36 17.18 -18.37
N VAL A 349 -8.38 17.74 -19.02
CA VAL A 349 -8.99 17.21 -20.26
C VAL A 349 -9.20 18.31 -21.30
N GLN A 350 -8.12 18.91 -21.79
CA GLN A 350 -8.07 19.58 -23.11
C GLN A 350 -6.70 19.45 -23.79
N GLN A 351 -6.24 18.22 -24.11
CA GLN A 351 -5.22 17.99 -25.16
C GLN A 351 -5.39 16.61 -25.81
N ALA A 352 -6.49 16.39 -26.54
CA ALA A 352 -6.62 15.28 -27.48
C ALA A 352 -7.63 15.55 -28.62
N ALA A 353 -7.77 16.82 -29.01
CA ALA A 353 -8.52 17.21 -30.20
C ALA A 353 -7.78 18.37 -30.89
N GLY A 354 -6.64 18.06 -31.50
CA GLY A 354 -5.83 19.06 -32.20
C GLY A 354 -4.38 18.65 -32.36
N ALA A 355 -4.11 17.63 -33.17
CA ALA A 355 -2.84 17.41 -33.87
C ALA A 355 -3.12 16.60 -35.14
#